data_AF-A0A968LLF9-F1
#
_entry.id   AF-A0A968LLF9-F1
#
_cell.length_a   1.000
_cell.length_b   1.000
_cell.length_c   1.000
_cell.angle_alpha   90.00
_cell.angle_beta   90.00
_cell.angle_gamma   90.00
#
_symmetry.space_group_name_H-M   'P 1'
#
loop_
_entity.id
_entity.type
_entity.pdbx_description
1 polymer ?
#
loop_
_entity_poly.entity_id
_entity_poly.type
_entity_poly.pdbx_seq_one_letter_code
_entity_poly.pdbx_strand_id
1 'polypeptide(L)'
;MLTLYQYKPAFQNQLRPLVKGLAHWGITPNQVTIAAMLVSLGMGVTLARFARMPAVWLALPLVLLLRMALNAIDGMLARDHGLTTTLGGLLNEMGDLLADAALYLPF
;
A
#
# COMPACT_ATOMS: atom_id res chain seq x y z
N MET A 1 -19.70 8.07 -19.68
CA MET A 1 -18.84 6.87 -19.78
C MET A 1 -17.90 6.85 -18.59
N LEU A 2 -17.85 5.75 -17.84
CA LEU A 2 -16.89 5.57 -16.75
C LEU A 2 -15.49 5.42 -17.35
N THR A 3 -14.67 6.45 -17.22
CA THR A 3 -13.26 6.42 -17.64
C THR A 3 -12.37 6.10 -16.44
N LEU A 4 -11.15 5.61 -16.68
CA LEU A 4 -10.15 5.34 -15.63
C LEU A 4 -9.93 6.54 -14.67
N TYR A 5 -10.17 7.76 -15.15
CA TYR A 5 -10.13 9.00 -14.36
C TYR A 5 -11.16 9.06 -13.23
N GLN A 6 -12.28 8.34 -13.32
CA GLN A 6 -13.33 8.34 -12.29
C GLN A 6 -13.14 7.23 -11.25
N TYR A 7 -12.46 6.14 -11.60
CA TYR A 7 -12.25 5.00 -10.71
C TYR A 7 -11.31 5.32 -9.55
N LYS A 8 -10.20 6.02 -9.82
CA LYS A 8 -9.24 6.43 -8.78
C LYS A 8 -9.90 7.29 -7.68
N PRO A 9 -10.63 8.38 -7.98
CA PRO A 9 -11.33 9.14 -6.96
C PRO A 9 -12.46 8.36 -6.30
N ALA A 10 -13.18 7.48 -7.00
CA ALA A 10 -14.21 6.65 -6.38
C ALA A 10 -13.64 5.69 -5.31
N PHE A 11 -12.52 5.01 -5.62
CA PHE A 11 -11.82 4.15 -4.67
C PHE A 11 -11.29 4.94 -3.47
N GLN A 12 -10.65 6.09 -3.71
CA GLN A 12 -10.18 6.97 -2.64
C GLN A 12 -11.34 7.47 -1.75
N ASN A 13 -12.48 7.82 -2.34
CA ASN A 13 -13.65 8.25 -1.59
C ASN A 13 -14.19 7.17 -0.64
N GLN A 14 -14.09 5.89 -0.99
CA GLN A 14 -14.45 4.78 -0.10
C GLN A 14 -13.50 4.67 1.10
N LEU A 15 -12.23 5.03 0.92
CA LEU A 15 -11.20 4.99 1.97
C LEU A 15 -11.18 6.26 2.85
N ARG A 16 -11.79 7.38 2.41
CA ARG A 16 -11.80 8.66 3.15
C ARG A 16 -12.25 8.56 4.61
N PRO A 17 -13.30 7.80 4.99
CA PRO A 17 -13.70 7.68 6.39
C PRO A 17 -12.59 7.06 7.25
N LEU A 18 -11.89 6.05 6.71
CA LEU A 18 -10.77 5.40 7.36
C LEU A 18 -9.58 6.36 7.49
N VAL A 19 -9.23 7.08 6.42
CA VAL A 19 -8.17 8.12 6.44
C VAL A 19 -8.42 9.15 7.54
N LYS A 20 -9.66 9.64 7.65
CA LYS A 20 -10.04 10.58 8.72
C LYS A 20 -9.86 9.99 10.11
N GLY A 21 -10.23 8.73 10.30
CA GLY A 21 -10.03 8.01 11.57
C GLY A 21 -8.55 7.86 11.92
N LEU A 22 -7.72 7.45 10.96
CA LEU A 22 -6.27 7.34 11.15
C LEU A 22 -5.63 8.69 11.48
N ALA A 23 -6.02 9.76 10.78
CA ALA A 23 -5.53 11.10 11.05
C ALA A 23 -5.93 11.59 12.46
N HIS A 24 -7.15 11.28 12.91
CA HIS A 24 -7.60 11.60 14.26
C HIS A 24 -6.78 10.87 15.33
N TRP A 25 -6.30 9.66 15.03
CA TRP A 25 -5.39 8.90 15.90
C TRP A 25 -3.91 9.32 15.77
N GLY A 26 -3.60 10.36 15.00
CA GLY A 26 -2.24 10.85 14.81
C GLY A 26 -1.35 9.92 13.98
N ILE A 27 -1.93 9.00 13.21
CA ILE A 27 -1.18 8.11 12.34
C ILE A 27 -0.63 8.90 11.15
N THR A 28 0.67 8.76 10.92
CA THR A 28 1.40 9.47 9.86
C THR A 28 1.40 8.70 8.55
N PRO A 29 1.54 9.39 7.39
CA PRO A 29 1.72 8.73 6.09
C PRO A 29 2.87 7.71 6.10
N ASN A 30 4.02 8.09 6.67
CA ASN A 30 5.21 7.24 6.71
C ASN A 30 4.98 5.92 7.45
N GLN A 31 4.17 5.91 8.51
CA GLN A 31 3.82 4.66 9.21
C GLN A 31 3.00 3.73 8.31
N VAL A 32 2.08 4.28 7.52
CA VAL A 32 1.26 3.51 6.57
C VAL A 32 2.13 2.97 5.43
N THR A 33 3.04 3.78 4.89
CA THR A 33 4.02 3.35 3.86
C THR A 33 4.90 2.21 4.37
N ILE A 34 5.44 2.31 5.59
CA ILE A 34 6.25 1.24 6.20
C ILE A 34 5.40 -0.02 6.38
N ALA A 35 4.15 0.10 6.84
CA ALA A 35 3.26 -1.05 6.98
C ALA A 35 2.99 -1.74 5.63
N ALA A 36 2.74 -0.97 4.56
CA ALA A 36 2.54 -1.51 3.21
C ALA A 36 3.78 -2.26 2.70
N MET A 37 4.98 -1.70 2.94
CA MET A 37 6.25 -2.32 2.60
C MET A 37 6.47 -3.61 3.39
N LEU A 38 6.23 -3.63 4.71
CA LEU A 38 6.37 -4.83 5.54
C LEU A 38 5.40 -5.95 5.15
N VAL A 39 4.15 -5.62 4.83
CA VAL A 39 3.16 -6.58 4.32
C VAL A 39 3.65 -7.21 3.01
N SER A 40 4.18 -6.39 2.10
CA SER A 40 4.70 -6.84 0.80
C SER A 40 5.95 -7.72 0.96
N LEU A 41 6.88 -7.33 1.84
CA LEU A 41 8.06 -8.13 2.18
C LEU A 41 7.67 -9.48 2.79
N GLY A 42 6.73 -9.49 3.74
CA GLY A 42 6.22 -10.71 4.36
C GLY A 42 5.59 -11.66 3.33
N MET A 43 4.85 -11.11 2.36
CA MET A 43 4.29 -11.89 1.27
C MET A 43 5.37 -12.43 0.33
N GLY A 44 6.37 -11.63 -0.03
CA GLY A 44 7.52 -12.06 -0.83
C GLY A 44 8.28 -13.23 -0.18
N VAL A 45 8.56 -13.14 1.13
CA VAL A 45 9.17 -14.23 1.91
C VAL A 45 8.28 -15.48 1.93
N THR A 46 6.96 -15.30 2.08
CA THR A 46 5.99 -16.40 2.08
C THR A 46 5.97 -17.11 0.72
N LEU A 47 5.97 -16.36 -0.38
CA LEU A 47 6.08 -16.91 -1.73
C LEU A 47 7.40 -17.67 -1.92
N ALA A 48 8.53 -17.08 -1.53
CA ALA A 48 9.83 -17.75 -1.63
C ALA A 48 9.89 -19.07 -0.85
N ARG A 49 9.26 -19.12 0.34
CA ARG A 49 9.32 -20.31 1.21
C ARG A 49 8.31 -21.40 0.84
N PHE A 50 7.16 -21.01 0.32
CA PHE A 50 5.99 -21.87 0.12
C PHE A 50 5.45 -21.83 -1.33
N ALA A 51 6.28 -21.51 -2.32
CA ALA A 51 5.90 -21.40 -3.74
C ALA A 51 5.15 -22.63 -4.28
N ARG A 52 5.39 -23.83 -3.73
CA ARG A 52 4.73 -25.07 -4.12
C ARG A 52 3.28 -25.20 -3.62
N MET A 53 2.81 -24.32 -2.74
CA MET A 53 1.46 -24.34 -2.18
C MET A 53 0.55 -23.39 -2.98
N PRO A 54 -0.46 -23.90 -3.73
CA PRO A 54 -1.35 -23.05 -4.54
C PRO A 54 -2.09 -21.99 -3.72
N ALA A 55 -2.39 -22.27 -2.45
CA ALA A 55 -3.07 -21.35 -1.56
C ALA A 55 -2.30 -20.03 -1.34
N VAL A 56 -0.97 -20.05 -1.38
CA VAL A 56 -0.14 -18.84 -1.19
C VAL A 56 -0.30 -17.90 -2.39
N TRP A 57 -0.42 -18.45 -3.59
CA TRP A 57 -0.69 -17.69 -4.80
C TRP A 57 -2.08 -17.06 -4.82
N LEU A 58 -3.06 -17.70 -4.19
CA LEU A 58 -4.41 -17.13 -4.02
C LEU A 58 -4.44 -15.96 -3.02
N ALA A 59 -3.50 -15.91 -2.07
CA ALA A 59 -3.36 -14.78 -1.15
C ALA A 59 -2.74 -13.54 -1.82
N LEU A 60 -1.92 -13.74 -2.86
CA LEU A 60 -1.22 -12.66 -3.56
C LEU A 60 -2.14 -11.53 -4.06
N PRO A 61 -3.24 -11.78 -4.80
CA PRO A 61 -4.13 -10.72 -5.24
C PRO A 61 -4.76 -9.95 -4.07
N LEU A 62 -5.04 -10.61 -2.93
CA LEU A 62 -5.56 -9.96 -1.74
C LEU A 62 -4.51 -9.03 -1.11
N VAL A 63 -3.25 -9.48 -1.04
CA VAL A 63 -2.14 -8.67 -0.55
C VAL A 63 -1.89 -7.46 -1.46
N LEU A 64 -1.93 -7.65 -2.78
CA LEU A 64 -1.77 -6.55 -3.74
C LEU A 64 -2.91 -5.52 -3.63
N LEU A 65 -4.15 -5.98 -3.43
CA LEU A 65 -5.29 -5.10 -3.21
C LEU A 65 -5.13 -4.30 -1.90
N LEU A 66 -4.70 -4.97 -0.83
CA LEU A 66 -4.40 -4.32 0.44
C LEU A 66 -3.28 -3.29 0.30
N ARG A 67 -2.18 -3.63 -0.37
CA ARG A 67 -1.07 -2.71 -0.64
C ARG A 67 -1.56 -1.47 -1.39
N MET A 68 -2.33 -1.65 -2.46
CA MET A 68 -2.91 -0.53 -3.21
C MET A 68 -3.78 0.37 -2.33
N ALA A 69 -4.54 -0.21 -1.39
CA ALA A 69 -5.32 0.56 -0.42
C ALA A 69 -4.42 1.35 0.56
N LEU A 70 -3.37 0.72 1.10
CA LEU A 70 -2.43 1.37 2.02
C LEU A 70 -1.66 2.52 1.33
N ASN A 71 -1.17 2.33 0.11
CA ASN A 71 -0.53 3.37 -0.70
C ASN A 71 -1.50 4.46 -1.17
N ALA A 72 -2.81 4.21 -1.16
CA ALA A 72 -3.80 5.26 -1.36
C ALA A 72 -3.99 6.07 -0.06
N ILE A 73 -4.04 5.38 1.08
CA ILE A 73 -4.21 5.95 2.41
C ILE A 73 -3.04 6.86 2.77
N ASP A 74 -1.79 6.45 2.59
CA ASP A 74 -0.63 7.30 2.91
C ASP A 74 -0.61 8.59 2.08
N GLY A 75 -0.89 8.51 0.78
CA GLY A 75 -0.94 9.65 -0.11
C GLY A 75 -2.12 10.57 0.19
N MET A 76 -3.25 10.02 0.63
CA MET A 76 -4.38 10.81 1.13
C MET A 76 -4.06 11.47 2.48
N LEU A 77 -3.45 10.75 3.43
CA LEU A 77 -3.00 11.31 4.71
C LEU A 77 -2.02 12.47 4.49
N ALA A 78 -1.06 12.29 3.58
CA ALA A 78 -0.07 13.31 3.27
C ALA A 78 -0.72 14.56 2.69
N ARG A 79 -1.58 14.40 1.66
CA ARG A 79 -2.19 15.53 0.94
C ARG A 79 -3.32 16.19 1.71
N ASP A 80 -4.26 15.41 2.24
CA ASP A 80 -5.50 15.93 2.83
C ASP A 80 -5.28 16.51 4.23
N HIS A 81 -4.21 16.12 4.92
CA HIS A 81 -3.86 16.61 6.26
C HIS A 81 -2.55 17.42 6.32
N GLY A 82 -1.98 17.80 5.16
CA GLY A 82 -0.80 18.66 5.10
C GLY A 82 0.48 18.05 5.68
N LEU A 83 0.59 16.71 5.64
CA LEU A 83 1.73 15.94 6.16
C LEU A 83 2.76 15.58 5.07
N THR A 84 2.71 16.25 3.91
CA THR A 84 3.67 16.04 2.82
C THR A 84 5.08 16.49 3.23
N THR A 85 6.07 15.61 3.09
CA THR A 85 7.49 15.91 3.31
C THR A 85 8.35 15.31 2.21
N THR A 86 9.51 15.90 1.92
CA THR A 86 10.46 15.36 0.93
C THR A 86 10.96 13.97 1.33
N LEU A 87 11.25 13.77 2.61
CA LEU A 87 11.67 12.46 3.14
C LEU A 87 10.57 11.43 3.04
N GLY A 88 9.31 11.80 3.31
CA GLY A 88 8.16 10.90 3.12
C GLY A 88 7.97 10.48 1.66
N GLY A 89 8.17 11.41 0.72
CA GLY A 89 8.18 11.08 -0.72
C GLY A 89 9.26 10.07 -1.09
N LEU A 90 10.50 10.29 -0.64
CA LEU A 90 11.60 9.36 -0.85
C LEU A 90 11.32 7.98 -0.22
N LEU A 91 10.81 7.97 1.02
CA LEU A 91 10.44 6.73 1.71
C LEU A 91 9.38 5.95 0.93
N ASN A 92 8.37 6.64 0.37
CA ASN A 92 7.34 5.99 -0.44
C ASN A 92 7.92 5.38 -1.72
N GLU A 93 8.73 6.13 -2.47
CA GLU A 93 9.36 5.62 -3.69
C GLU A 93 10.28 4.43 -3.41
N MET A 94 11.13 4.52 -2.39
CA MET A 94 12.01 3.41 -2.00
C MET A 94 11.23 2.22 -1.46
N GLY A 95 10.20 2.46 -0.65
CA GLY A 95 9.34 1.42 -0.10
C GLY A 95 8.59 0.65 -1.18
N ASP A 96 8.08 1.35 -2.18
CA ASP A 96 7.42 0.74 -3.34
C ASP A 96 8.39 -0.11 -4.16
N LEU A 97 9.60 0.39 -4.42
CA LEU A 97 10.63 -0.37 -5.13
C LEU A 97 11.03 -1.65 -4.37
N LEU A 98 11.23 -1.57 -3.05
CA LEU A 98 11.57 -2.72 -2.22
C LEU A 98 10.42 -3.73 -2.13
N ALA A 99 9.17 -3.25 -2.02
CA ALA A 99 7.98 -4.08 -2.02
C ALA A 99 7.85 -4.84 -3.34
N ASP A 100 8.03 -4.17 -4.47
CA ASP A 100 7.97 -4.80 -5.80
C ASP A 100 9.09 -5.82 -5.97
N ALA A 101 10.32 -5.45 -5.63
CA ALA A 101 11.45 -6.38 -5.65
C ALA A 101 11.17 -7.65 -4.83
N ALA A 102 10.64 -7.49 -3.61
CA ALA A 102 10.34 -8.62 -2.74
C ALA A 102 9.25 -9.56 -3.29
N LEU A 103 8.25 -9.00 -3.99
CA LEU A 103 7.16 -9.78 -4.57
C LEU A 103 7.58 -10.46 -5.89
N TYR A 104 8.53 -9.90 -6.63
CA TYR A 104 9.01 -10.46 -7.91
C TYR A 104 10.18 -11.43 -7.77
N LEU A 105 11.09 -11.23 -6.81
CA LEU A 105 12.30 -12.05 -6.62
C LEU A 105 12.06 -13.57 -6.43
N PRO A 106 10.93 -14.06 -5.87
CA PRO A 106 10.66 -15.50 -5.75
C PRO A 106 10.50 -16.25 -7.10
N PHE A 107 10.58 -15.56 -8.24
CA PHE A 107 10.35 -16.06 -9.59
C PHE A 107 11.54 -15.74 -10.51
#